data_AF-A0A9E6W8H9-F1
#
_entry.id   AF-A0A9E6W8H9-F1
#
_cell.length_a   1.000
_cell.length_b   1.000
_cell.length_c   1.000
_cell.angle_alpha   90.00
_cell.angle_beta   90.00
_cell.angle_gamma   90.00
#
_symmetry.space_group_name_H-M   'P 1'
#
loop_
_entity.id
_entity.type
_entity.pdbx_description
1 polymer ?
#
loop_
_entity_poly.entity_id
_entity_poly.type
_entity_poly.pdbx_seq_one_letter_code
_entity_poly.pdbx_strand_id
1 'polypeptide(L)'
;MSGLYPLKFEPICLEKIWGGNRLKTLLGKKYEAKNCGESWEISGVEGNISVVSNGFLKGNDLSELIEIYMGDLVGDKIYEQFGAEFPLLIKFIDAQDDLSIQVHPNDELSKERHNAFGKTEMWYVVDAAGGALINSGFNQPVDREKYIKFLESGKLTDLLKYDEAQVGDVFFIPAGRVHA
;
A
#
# COMPACT_ATOMS: atom_id res chain seq x y z
N MET A 1 24.85 -21.80 -14.21
CA MET A 1 24.43 -21.13 -12.97
C MET A 1 23.02 -21.61 -12.67
N SER A 2 22.71 -22.07 -11.46
CA SER A 2 21.32 -22.33 -11.07
C SER A 2 20.58 -20.99 -11.12
N GLY A 3 19.55 -20.88 -11.96
CA GLY A 3 18.79 -19.65 -12.12
C GLY A 3 18.08 -19.23 -10.83
N LEU A 4 17.56 -17.99 -10.82
CA LEU A 4 16.68 -17.52 -9.75
C LEU A 4 15.53 -18.52 -9.54
N TYR A 5 15.18 -18.73 -8.27
CA TYR A 5 14.07 -19.57 -7.86
C TYR A 5 12.96 -18.67 -7.30
N PRO A 6 11.71 -19.18 -7.15
CA PRO A 6 10.65 -18.39 -6.54
C PRO A 6 11.04 -17.90 -5.14
N LEU A 7 11.24 -16.59 -5.02
CA LEU A 7 11.57 -15.93 -3.76
C LEU A 7 10.30 -15.76 -2.93
N LYS A 8 10.41 -16.12 -1.66
CA LYS A 8 9.44 -15.80 -0.63
C LYS A 8 10.08 -14.79 0.30
N PHE A 9 9.28 -13.89 0.86
CA PHE A 9 9.76 -12.86 1.77
C PHE A 9 9.15 -13.06 3.16
N GLU A 10 9.88 -12.65 4.19
CA GLU A 10 9.31 -12.50 5.53
C GLU A 10 8.38 -11.28 5.54
N PRO A 11 7.12 -11.42 5.99
CA PRO A 11 6.19 -10.30 6.03
C PRO A 11 6.57 -9.31 7.14
N ILE A 12 6.43 -8.01 6.85
CA ILE A 12 6.69 -6.93 7.82
C ILE A 12 5.35 -6.45 8.36
N CYS A 13 5.12 -6.62 9.66
CA CYS A 13 3.92 -6.14 10.32
C CYS A 13 4.10 -4.70 10.80
N LEU A 14 3.17 -3.81 10.44
CA LEU A 14 3.09 -2.45 10.96
C LEU A 14 1.83 -2.27 11.81
N GLU A 15 2.03 -1.88 13.07
CA GLU A 15 0.93 -1.52 13.96
C GLU A 15 0.26 -0.22 13.53
N LYS A 16 -1.07 -0.19 13.61
CA LYS A 16 -1.89 0.97 13.25
C LYS A 16 -3.00 1.14 14.27
N ILE A 17 -3.36 2.40 14.55
CA ILE A 17 -4.44 2.71 15.50
C ILE A 17 -5.80 2.12 15.07
N TRP A 18 -6.01 2.01 13.75
CA TRP A 18 -7.20 1.44 13.12
C TRP A 18 -7.06 -0.07 12.81
N GLY A 19 -5.90 -0.66 13.11
CA GLY A 19 -5.56 -2.03 12.77
C GLY A 19 -6.23 -3.05 13.70
N GLY A 20 -6.61 -4.20 13.14
CA GLY A 20 -7.23 -5.29 13.89
C GLY A 20 -6.39 -6.55 14.02
N ASN A 21 -7.08 -7.70 14.06
CA ASN A 21 -6.51 -9.03 14.20
C ASN A 21 -6.87 -9.99 13.05
N ARG A 22 -7.47 -9.49 11.96
CA ARG A 22 -7.91 -10.31 10.81
C ARG A 22 -6.74 -10.88 10.03
N LEU A 23 -5.62 -10.18 9.92
CA LEU A 23 -4.42 -10.74 9.26
C LEU A 23 -3.94 -12.00 9.99
N LYS A 24 -4.02 -12.04 11.32
CA LYS A 24 -3.69 -13.22 12.13
C LYS A 24 -4.77 -14.31 12.04
N THR A 25 -6.03 -13.94 12.17
CA THR A 25 -7.13 -14.92 12.31
C THR A 25 -7.61 -15.49 10.97
N LEU A 26 -7.61 -14.72 9.89
CA LEU A 26 -8.04 -15.14 8.56
C LEU A 26 -6.88 -15.58 7.68
N LEU A 27 -5.79 -14.81 7.66
CA LEU A 27 -4.64 -15.08 6.79
C LEU A 27 -3.54 -15.90 7.50
N GLY A 28 -3.71 -16.25 8.78
CA GLY A 28 -2.76 -17.06 9.54
C GLY A 28 -1.40 -16.41 9.74
N LYS A 29 -1.31 -15.07 9.62
CA LYS A 29 -0.06 -14.32 9.72
C LYS A 29 0.50 -14.42 11.14
N LYS A 30 1.83 -14.59 11.23
CA LYS A 30 2.54 -14.80 12.49
C LYS A 30 3.32 -13.55 12.86
N TYR A 31 2.78 -12.78 13.78
CA TYR A 31 3.43 -11.62 14.38
C TYR A 31 2.98 -11.49 15.84
N GLU A 32 3.81 -10.82 16.65
CA GLU A 32 3.55 -10.57 18.08
C GLU A 32 2.70 -9.31 18.32
N ALA A 33 2.60 -8.42 17.32
CA ALA A 33 1.84 -7.18 17.37
C ALA A 33 0.36 -7.40 17.72
N LYS A 34 -0.21 -6.49 18.51
CA LYS A 34 -1.62 -6.59 18.95
C LYS A 34 -2.61 -6.11 17.89
N ASN A 35 -2.23 -5.06 17.15
CA ASN A 35 -3.07 -4.31 16.21
C ASN A 35 -2.31 -4.07 14.89
N CYS A 36 -1.93 -5.17 14.23
CA CYS A 36 -1.25 -5.13 12.94
C CYS A 36 -2.24 -4.67 11.86
N GLY A 37 -2.18 -3.40 11.49
CA GLY A 37 -3.05 -2.84 10.45
C GLY A 37 -2.53 -3.11 9.05
N GLU A 38 -1.22 -3.27 8.87
CA GLU A 38 -0.62 -3.58 7.58
C GLU A 38 0.37 -4.75 7.71
N SER A 39 0.30 -5.70 6.77
CA SER A 39 1.33 -6.73 6.56
C SER A 39 1.95 -6.49 5.19
N TRP A 40 3.16 -5.95 5.16
CA TRP A 40 3.90 -5.69 3.93
C TRP A 40 4.56 -6.98 3.48
N GLU A 41 4.21 -7.41 2.27
CA GLU A 41 4.61 -8.69 1.70
C GLU A 41 5.83 -8.55 0.80
N ILE A 42 5.92 -7.44 0.06
CA ILE A 42 7.08 -7.06 -0.74
C ILE A 42 7.23 -5.54 -0.67
N SER A 43 8.40 -5.09 -0.20
CA SER A 43 8.70 -3.68 0.02
C SER A 43 10.17 -3.40 -0.29
N GLY A 44 10.42 -2.33 -1.05
CA GLY A 44 11.73 -1.69 -1.18
C GLY A 44 11.88 -0.40 -0.37
N VAL A 45 10.91 -0.08 0.51
CA VAL A 45 10.89 1.18 1.26
C VAL A 45 11.97 1.16 2.34
N GLU A 46 12.77 2.23 2.41
CA GLU A 46 13.83 2.40 3.40
C GLU A 46 13.32 2.15 4.84
N GLY A 47 14.11 1.39 5.61
CA GLY A 47 13.76 0.96 6.96
C GLY A 47 12.76 -0.20 7.06
N ASN A 48 12.12 -0.59 5.95
CA ASN A 48 11.16 -1.70 5.88
C ASN A 48 11.37 -2.50 4.57
N ILE A 49 12.61 -2.84 4.27
CA ILE A 49 12.96 -3.60 3.06
C ILE A 49 12.68 -5.09 3.31
N SER A 50 12.04 -5.75 2.36
CA SER A 50 11.71 -7.17 2.45
C SER A 50 12.96 -8.05 2.41
N VAL A 51 12.98 -9.09 3.25
CA VAL A 51 14.08 -10.06 3.34
C VAL A 51 13.61 -11.43 2.90
N VAL A 52 14.43 -12.14 2.11
CA VAL A 52 14.09 -13.47 1.58
C VAL A 52 14.03 -14.52 2.70
N SER A 53 12.98 -15.35 2.71
CA SER A 53 12.71 -16.36 3.74
C SER A 53 13.11 -17.79 3.36
N ASN A 54 13.46 -18.04 2.09
CA ASN A 54 13.70 -19.39 1.56
C ASN A 54 14.93 -19.51 0.66
N GLY A 55 15.42 -20.76 0.51
CA GLY A 55 16.50 -21.11 -0.42
C GLY A 55 17.86 -20.55 -0.04
N PHE A 56 18.76 -20.44 -1.01
CA PHE A 56 20.16 -20.05 -0.78
C PHE A 56 20.36 -18.53 -0.62
N LEU A 57 19.42 -17.71 -1.10
CA LEU A 57 19.38 -16.25 -0.91
C LEU A 57 18.64 -15.84 0.37
N LYS A 58 18.28 -16.80 1.24
CA LYS A 58 17.62 -16.51 2.51
C LYS A 58 18.48 -15.56 3.34
N GLY A 59 17.86 -14.49 3.83
CA GLY A 59 18.52 -13.47 4.65
C GLY A 59 19.03 -12.26 3.87
N ASN A 60 19.08 -12.32 2.53
CA ASN A 60 19.35 -11.15 1.71
C ASN A 60 18.11 -10.25 1.62
N ASP A 61 18.33 -8.95 1.62
CA ASP A 61 17.27 -7.95 1.40
C ASP A 61 17.00 -7.76 -0.10
N LEU A 62 15.80 -7.27 -0.41
CA LEU A 62 15.34 -7.10 -1.78
C LEU A 62 16.22 -6.12 -2.58
N SER A 63 16.71 -5.05 -1.97
CA SER A 63 17.50 -4.03 -2.68
C SER A 63 18.86 -4.57 -3.11
N GLU A 64 19.58 -5.29 -2.22
CA GLU A 64 20.83 -5.99 -2.60
C GLU A 64 20.59 -6.98 -3.76
N LEU A 65 19.48 -7.71 -3.73
CA LEU A 65 19.16 -8.66 -4.80
C LEU A 65 18.88 -7.97 -6.13
N ILE A 66 18.23 -6.80 -6.13
CA ILE A 66 18.02 -6.03 -7.36
C ILE A 66 19.36 -5.50 -7.89
N GLU A 67 20.29 -5.08 -7.03
CA GLU A 67 21.62 -4.64 -7.48
C GLU A 67 22.44 -5.79 -8.10
N ILE A 68 22.36 -6.99 -7.54
CA ILE A 68 23.13 -8.16 -8.00
C ILE A 68 22.53 -8.77 -9.27
N TYR A 69 21.21 -8.96 -9.28
CA TYR A 69 20.51 -9.69 -10.34
C TYR A 69 19.87 -8.77 -11.38
N MET A 70 19.72 -7.48 -11.10
CA MET A 70 19.27 -6.45 -12.04
C MET A 70 18.00 -6.88 -12.80
N GLY A 71 18.03 -6.81 -14.13
CA GLY A 71 16.92 -7.20 -15.00
C GLY A 71 16.53 -8.68 -14.91
N ASP A 72 17.41 -9.58 -14.47
CA ASP A 72 17.04 -10.99 -14.27
C ASP A 72 16.02 -11.14 -13.12
N LEU A 73 15.99 -10.21 -12.16
CA LEU A 73 15.04 -10.24 -11.04
C LEU A 73 13.78 -9.42 -11.31
N VAL A 74 13.92 -8.17 -11.78
CA VAL A 74 12.79 -7.24 -11.94
C VAL A 74 12.37 -7.00 -13.40
N GLY A 75 13.14 -7.50 -14.37
CA GLY A 75 13.00 -7.22 -15.79
C GLY A 75 13.84 -6.02 -16.24
N ASP A 76 14.50 -6.13 -17.39
CA ASP A 76 15.43 -5.11 -17.91
C ASP A 76 14.81 -3.70 -17.95
N LYS A 77 13.58 -3.59 -18.48
CA LYS A 77 12.87 -2.32 -18.57
C LYS A 77 12.60 -1.68 -17.20
N ILE A 78 12.30 -2.50 -16.20
CA ILE A 78 12.03 -2.01 -14.84
C ILE A 78 13.35 -1.54 -14.21
N TYR A 79 14.42 -2.32 -14.36
CA TYR A 79 15.73 -1.93 -13.85
C TYR A 79 16.27 -0.66 -14.53
N GLU A 80 16.10 -0.51 -15.84
CA GLU A 80 16.47 0.73 -16.56
C GLU A 80 15.72 1.97 -16.05
N GLN A 81 14.46 1.81 -15.64
CA GLN A 81 13.60 2.92 -15.20
C GLN A 81 13.81 3.26 -13.72
N PHE A 82 13.94 2.26 -12.86
CA PHE A 82 13.93 2.43 -11.39
C PHE A 82 15.27 2.09 -10.72
N GLY A 83 16.23 1.52 -11.45
CA GLY A 83 17.50 1.07 -10.88
C GLY A 83 17.29 0.01 -9.81
N ALA A 84 17.95 0.21 -8.67
CA ALA A 84 17.83 -0.66 -7.50
C ALA A 84 16.53 -0.45 -6.68
N GLU A 85 15.77 0.61 -6.96
CA GLU A 85 14.53 0.89 -6.24
C GLU A 85 13.40 -0.01 -6.74
N PHE A 86 12.83 -0.83 -5.85
CA PHE A 86 11.69 -1.67 -6.21
C PHE A 86 10.44 -0.79 -6.42
N PRO A 87 9.77 -0.85 -7.58
CA PRO A 87 8.78 0.16 -7.99
C PRO A 87 7.40 0.02 -7.31
N LEU A 88 7.19 -1.00 -6.48
CA LEU A 88 5.88 -1.30 -5.89
C LEU A 88 5.98 -1.52 -4.38
N LEU A 89 4.86 -1.35 -3.70
CA LEU A 89 4.64 -1.82 -2.34
C LEU A 89 3.43 -2.74 -2.34
N ILE A 90 3.62 -3.98 -1.90
CA ILE A 90 2.57 -4.99 -1.86
C ILE A 90 2.25 -5.30 -0.40
N LYS A 91 0.99 -5.13 -0.01
CA LYS A 91 0.57 -5.29 1.39
C LYS A 91 -0.86 -5.80 1.52
N PHE A 92 -1.12 -6.46 2.64
CA PHE A 92 -2.46 -6.64 3.17
C PHE A 92 -2.77 -5.54 4.18
N ILE A 93 -4.03 -5.11 4.23
CA ILE A 93 -4.55 -4.12 5.16
C ILE A 93 -5.71 -4.74 5.94
N ASP A 94 -5.72 -4.54 7.26
CA ASP A 94 -6.86 -4.86 8.13
C ASP A 94 -7.42 -3.56 8.73
N ALA A 95 -8.41 -3.02 8.03
CA ALA A 95 -9.15 -1.82 8.43
C ALA A 95 -10.26 -2.19 9.42
N GLN A 96 -9.92 -2.32 10.71
CA GLN A 96 -10.90 -2.58 11.77
C GLN A 96 -11.66 -1.31 12.17
N ASP A 97 -11.02 -0.15 12.06
CA ASP A 97 -11.60 1.18 12.28
C ASP A 97 -11.31 2.07 11.06
N ASP A 98 -11.90 3.26 11.04
CA ASP A 98 -11.73 4.22 9.95
C ASP A 98 -10.26 4.66 9.80
N LEU A 99 -9.76 4.61 8.57
CA LEU A 99 -8.47 5.18 8.21
C LEU A 99 -8.60 6.70 8.07
N SER A 100 -7.46 7.40 8.15
CA SER A 100 -7.44 8.83 7.85
C SER A 100 -7.81 9.08 6.39
N ILE A 101 -8.59 10.13 6.14
CA ILE A 101 -8.82 10.67 4.80
C ILE A 101 -7.48 11.14 4.21
N GLN A 102 -7.12 10.62 3.05
CA GLN A 102 -5.82 10.76 2.43
C GLN A 102 -5.92 11.23 0.99
N VAL A 103 -4.84 11.85 0.51
CA VAL A 103 -4.59 12.09 -0.91
C VAL A 103 -3.10 11.95 -1.16
N HIS A 104 -2.75 11.26 -2.24
CA HIS A 104 -1.37 10.99 -2.59
C HIS A 104 -0.90 11.85 -3.77
N PRO A 105 0.35 12.34 -3.77
CA PRO A 105 0.89 13.14 -4.86
C PRO A 105 1.15 12.28 -6.10
N ASN A 106 1.17 12.93 -7.27
CA ASN A 106 1.72 12.35 -8.50
C ASN A 106 3.26 12.41 -8.48
N ASP A 107 3.92 11.84 -9.50
CA ASP A 107 5.38 11.80 -9.58
C ASP A 107 6.02 13.18 -9.55
N GLU A 108 5.47 14.15 -10.29
CA GLU A 108 6.00 15.51 -10.35
C GLU A 108 6.01 16.18 -8.96
N LEU A 109 4.88 16.16 -8.27
CA LEU A 109 4.74 16.79 -6.95
C LEU A 109 5.51 16.03 -5.87
N SER A 110 5.55 14.69 -5.95
CA SER A 110 6.31 13.86 -5.03
C SER A 110 7.81 14.08 -5.18
N LYS A 111 8.28 14.22 -6.42
CA LYS A 111 9.68 14.54 -6.72
C LYS A 111 10.07 15.91 -6.19
N GLU A 112 9.22 16.92 -6.39
CA GLU A 112 9.44 18.29 -5.92
C GLU A 112 9.55 18.35 -4.38
N ARG A 113 8.66 17.67 -3.66
CA ARG A 113 8.53 17.83 -2.20
C ARG A 113 9.28 16.80 -1.37
N HIS A 114 9.47 15.61 -1.90
CA HIS A 114 9.96 14.45 -1.16
C HIS A 114 11.10 13.72 -1.89
N ASN A 115 11.47 14.15 -3.09
CA ASN A 115 12.42 13.46 -3.95
C ASN A 115 12.07 11.98 -4.19
N ALA A 116 10.78 11.64 -4.19
CA ALA A 116 10.26 10.28 -4.27
C ALA A 116 9.29 10.11 -5.45
N PHE A 117 8.90 8.87 -5.75
CA PHE A 117 7.82 8.58 -6.69
C PHE A 117 6.45 8.99 -6.13
N GLY A 118 5.51 9.26 -7.03
CA GLY A 118 4.09 9.42 -6.69
C GLY A 118 3.49 8.11 -6.22
N LYS A 119 2.27 8.19 -5.68
CA LYS A 119 1.59 7.01 -5.13
C LYS A 119 0.20 6.86 -5.73
N THR A 120 0.14 6.06 -6.78
CA THR A 120 -1.09 5.48 -7.32
C THR A 120 -1.26 4.09 -6.74
N GLU A 121 -2.48 3.72 -6.40
CA GLU A 121 -2.79 2.45 -5.75
C GLU A 121 -3.87 1.66 -6.48
N MET A 122 -3.91 0.37 -6.18
CA MET A 122 -5.03 -0.50 -6.47
C MET A 122 -5.32 -1.33 -5.23
N TRP A 123 -6.59 -1.42 -4.86
CA TRP A 123 -7.05 -2.24 -3.76
C TRP A 123 -7.93 -3.36 -4.29
N TYR A 124 -7.65 -4.58 -3.83
CA TYR A 124 -8.48 -5.74 -4.06
C TYR A 124 -9.10 -6.16 -2.73
N VAL A 125 -10.42 -6.23 -2.68
CA VAL A 125 -11.15 -6.59 -1.47
C VAL A 125 -11.11 -8.11 -1.29
N VAL A 126 -10.18 -8.58 -0.45
CA VAL A 126 -10.04 -10.00 -0.13
C VAL A 126 -11.19 -10.49 0.75
N ASP A 127 -11.69 -9.62 1.61
CA ASP A 127 -12.76 -9.91 2.56
C ASP A 127 -13.41 -8.60 3.03
N ALA A 128 -14.69 -8.64 3.40
CA ALA A 128 -15.46 -7.46 3.81
C ALA A 128 -16.57 -7.83 4.81
N ALA A 129 -16.69 -7.04 5.89
CA ALA A 129 -17.84 -7.13 6.78
C ALA A 129 -19.11 -6.57 6.10
N GLY A 130 -20.28 -6.99 6.55
CA GLY A 130 -21.54 -6.43 6.05
C GLY A 130 -21.60 -4.91 6.28
N GLY A 131 -21.83 -4.15 5.22
CA GLY A 131 -21.83 -2.68 5.26
C GLY A 131 -20.44 -2.04 5.31
N ALA A 132 -19.37 -2.77 5.00
CA ALA A 132 -18.04 -2.19 4.83
C ALA A 132 -18.07 -1.13 3.72
N LEU A 133 -17.45 0.02 3.99
CA LEU A 133 -17.42 1.15 3.07
C LEU A 133 -15.98 1.45 2.66
N ILE A 134 -15.81 1.86 1.41
CA ILE A 134 -14.59 2.49 0.91
C ILE A 134 -14.95 3.91 0.48
N ASN A 135 -14.16 4.90 0.91
CA ASN A 135 -14.24 6.22 0.31
C ASN A 135 -13.30 6.33 -0.90
N SER A 136 -13.84 6.70 -2.05
CA SER A 136 -13.03 6.99 -3.24
C SER A 136 -13.59 8.20 -4.00
N GLY A 137 -13.04 9.37 -3.70
CA GLY A 137 -13.37 10.65 -4.29
C GLY A 137 -14.50 11.39 -3.57
N PHE A 138 -15.00 12.43 -4.23
CA PHE A 138 -16.11 13.25 -3.73
C PHE A 138 -17.43 12.82 -4.37
N ASN A 139 -18.53 12.96 -3.64
CA ASN A 139 -19.89 12.64 -4.10
C ASN A 139 -20.49 13.71 -5.03
N GLN A 140 -19.76 14.80 -5.25
CA GLN A 140 -20.17 15.95 -6.04
C GLN A 140 -18.92 16.74 -6.50
N PRO A 141 -19.05 17.68 -7.45
CA PRO A 141 -17.99 18.64 -7.73
C PRO A 141 -17.59 19.44 -6.48
N VAL A 142 -16.29 19.50 -6.22
CA VAL A 142 -15.68 20.19 -5.07
C VAL A 142 -14.52 21.03 -5.58
N ASP A 143 -14.57 22.32 -5.29
CA ASP A 143 -13.45 23.25 -5.45
C ASP A 143 -12.74 23.47 -4.10
N ARG A 144 -11.65 24.25 -4.12
CA ARG A 144 -10.84 24.54 -2.94
C ARG A 144 -11.64 25.24 -1.84
N GLU A 145 -12.46 26.23 -2.19
CA GLU A 145 -13.20 27.03 -1.20
C GLU A 145 -14.24 26.17 -0.48
N LYS A 146 -14.99 25.35 -1.23
CA LYS A 146 -15.95 24.39 -0.67
C LYS A 146 -15.25 23.36 0.21
N TYR A 147 -14.11 22.81 -0.23
CA TYR A 147 -13.34 21.86 0.56
C TYR A 147 -12.93 22.46 1.93
N ILE A 148 -12.30 23.64 1.92
CA ILE A 148 -11.85 24.32 3.14
C ILE A 148 -13.03 24.63 4.07
N LYS A 149 -14.15 25.12 3.54
CA LYS A 149 -15.35 25.39 4.33
C LYS A 149 -15.86 24.14 5.06
N PHE A 150 -15.95 23.00 4.37
CA PHE A 150 -16.42 21.75 4.99
C PHE A 150 -15.41 21.21 6.00
N LEU A 151 -14.11 21.28 5.69
CA LEU A 151 -13.03 20.91 6.60
C LEU A 151 -13.07 21.71 7.90
N GLU A 152 -13.09 23.05 7.83
CA GLU A 152 -13.10 23.94 9.00
C GLU A 152 -14.38 23.79 9.84
N SER A 153 -15.50 23.40 9.21
CA SER A 153 -16.75 23.11 9.90
C SER A 153 -16.87 21.69 10.48
N GLY A 154 -15.85 20.84 10.30
CA GLY A 154 -15.85 19.45 10.77
C GLY A 154 -16.79 18.52 10.00
N LYS A 155 -17.10 18.84 8.74
CA LYS A 155 -18.08 18.14 7.90
C LYS A 155 -17.48 17.54 6.64
N LEU A 156 -16.16 17.34 6.59
CA LEU A 156 -15.49 16.88 5.37
C LEU A 156 -16.08 15.56 4.83
N THR A 157 -16.50 14.66 5.71
CA THR A 157 -17.16 13.39 5.36
C THR A 157 -18.44 13.56 4.56
N ASP A 158 -19.14 14.70 4.67
CA ASP A 158 -20.34 14.99 3.89
C ASP A 158 -20.04 15.20 2.38
N LEU A 159 -18.78 15.48 2.02
CA LEU A 159 -18.34 15.62 0.63
C LEU A 159 -17.88 14.29 0.02
N LEU A 160 -17.63 13.28 0.84
CA LEU A 160 -17.00 12.02 0.43
C LEU A 160 -17.99 11.09 -0.29
N LYS A 161 -17.50 10.38 -1.31
CA LYS A 161 -18.22 9.32 -1.99
C LYS A 161 -17.90 7.99 -1.33
N TYR A 162 -18.90 7.34 -0.75
CA TYR A 162 -18.77 6.02 -0.15
C TYR A 162 -19.38 4.97 -1.08
N ASP A 163 -18.65 3.89 -1.31
CA ASP A 163 -19.10 2.71 -2.02
C ASP A 163 -19.09 1.52 -1.04
N GLU A 164 -20.13 0.70 -1.04
CA GLU A 164 -20.12 -0.55 -0.28
C GLU A 164 -19.11 -1.53 -0.90
N ALA A 165 -18.22 -2.08 -0.07
CA ALA A 165 -17.18 -3.00 -0.50
C ALA A 165 -17.65 -4.46 -0.40
N GLN A 166 -17.45 -5.21 -1.48
CA GLN A 166 -17.73 -6.64 -1.56
C GLN A 166 -16.48 -7.43 -1.92
N VAL A 167 -16.44 -8.70 -1.51
CA VAL A 167 -15.33 -9.59 -1.83
C VAL A 167 -15.16 -9.70 -3.34
N GLY A 168 -13.93 -9.46 -3.81
CA GLY A 168 -13.59 -9.47 -5.23
C GLY A 168 -13.65 -8.10 -5.91
N ASP A 169 -14.15 -7.07 -5.23
CA ASP A 169 -14.12 -5.71 -5.77
C ASP A 169 -12.69 -5.20 -5.95
N VAL A 170 -12.52 -4.36 -6.96
CA VAL A 170 -11.26 -3.71 -7.30
C VAL A 170 -11.46 -2.21 -7.36
N PHE A 171 -10.68 -1.48 -6.56
CA PHE A 171 -10.66 -0.03 -6.53
C PHE A 171 -9.33 0.48 -7.07
N PHE A 172 -9.36 1.22 -8.17
CA PHE A 172 -8.19 1.93 -8.66
C PHE A 172 -8.18 3.36 -8.11
N ILE A 173 -7.11 3.70 -7.39
CA ILE A 173 -6.94 4.98 -6.70
C ILE A 173 -5.76 5.72 -7.36
N PRO A 174 -6.02 6.52 -8.41
CA PRO A 174 -4.97 7.33 -9.02
C PRO A 174 -4.48 8.40 -8.05
N ALA A 175 -3.21 8.76 -8.16
CA ALA A 175 -2.65 9.91 -7.47
C ALA A 175 -3.53 11.16 -7.65
N GLY A 176 -3.73 11.91 -6.56
CA GLY A 176 -4.62 13.07 -6.49
C GLY A 176 -6.08 12.75 -6.12
N ARG A 177 -6.48 11.47 -6.05
CA ARG A 177 -7.82 11.10 -5.56
C ARG A 177 -7.86 11.07 -4.04
N VAL A 178 -8.81 11.80 -3.45
CA VAL A 178 -9.14 11.69 -2.01
C VAL A 178 -9.76 10.32 -1.75
N HIS A 179 -9.32 9.63 -0.70
CA HIS A 179 -9.80 8.30 -0.32
C HIS A 179 -9.60 8.02 1.17
N ALA A 180 -10.29 7.00 1.69
CA ALA A 180 -10.11 6.44 3.02
C ALA A 180 -10.54 4.96 3.01
#